data_AF-A0A844SZK4-F1
#
_entry.id   AF-A0A844SZK4-F1
#
_cell.length_a   1.000
_cell.length_b   1.000
_cell.length_c   1.000
_cell.angle_alpha   90.00
_cell.angle_beta   90.00
_cell.angle_gamma   90.00
#
_symmetry.space_group_name_H-M   'P 1'
#
loop_
_entity.id
_entity.type
_entity.pdbx_description
1 polymer ?
#
loop_
_entity_poly.entity_id
_entity_poly.type
_entity_poly.pdbx_seq_one_letter_code
_entity_poly.pdbx_strand_id
1 'polypeptide(L)'
;MSDAFDYFRAYAVRALCKARSMPRGRMKHLQLVAGRIYNLLKKEAAYGPNIQYLDDFRSAQKLEDSLDRRSTDGSGRLTPAARQSSNREAR
;
A
#
# COMPACT_ATOMS: atom_id res chain seq x y z
N MET A 1 -16.22 11.75 5.43
CA MET A 1 -15.00 11.63 4.59
C MET A 1 -13.82 11.58 5.54
N SER A 2 -13.00 10.53 5.50
CA SER A 2 -11.78 10.46 6.30
C SER A 2 -10.69 11.30 5.63
N ASP A 3 -9.97 12.11 6.41
CA ASP A 3 -8.96 13.04 5.92
C ASP A 3 -7.68 12.29 5.46
N ALA A 4 -6.84 12.91 4.64
CA ALA A 4 -5.55 12.36 4.22
C ALA A 4 -4.68 11.99 5.43
N PHE A 5 -4.79 12.76 6.50
CA PHE A 5 -4.17 12.46 7.80
C PHE A 5 -4.54 11.07 8.33
N ASP A 6 -5.83 10.71 8.32
CA ASP A 6 -6.31 9.43 8.86
C ASP A 6 -5.81 8.25 8.04
N TYR A 7 -5.78 8.41 6.72
CA TYR A 7 -5.21 7.42 5.80
C TYR A 7 -3.73 7.19 6.05
N PHE A 8 -2.91 8.24 6.10
CA PHE A 8 -1.47 8.10 6.37
C PHE A 8 -1.20 7.50 7.74
N ARG A 9 -1.99 7.88 8.75
CA ARG A 9 -1.91 7.30 10.09
C ARG A 9 -2.17 5.80 10.07
N ALA A 10 -3.24 5.34 9.42
CA ALA A 10 -3.59 3.92 9.35
C ALA A 10 -2.51 3.09 8.64
N TYR A 11 -1.97 3.60 7.52
CA TYR A 11 -0.95 2.89 6.74
C TYR A 11 0.43 2.90 7.41
N ALA A 12 0.81 3.97 8.11
CA ALA A 12 2.02 4.00 8.93
C ALA A 12 1.98 2.92 10.01
N VAL A 13 0.86 2.81 10.73
CA VAL A 13 0.67 1.80 11.78
C VAL A 13 0.74 0.40 11.17
N ARG A 14 0.02 0.14 10.07
CA ARG A 14 0.01 -1.17 9.42
C ARG A 14 1.40 -1.58 8.93
N ALA A 15 2.15 -0.69 8.29
CA ALA A 15 3.50 -0.97 7.79
C ALA A 15 4.48 -1.26 8.94
N LEU A 16 4.43 -0.49 10.03
CA LEU A 16 5.29 -0.70 11.19
C LEU A 16 4.95 -1.99 11.95
N CYS A 17 3.67 -2.28 12.15
CA CYS A 17 3.22 -3.56 12.74
C CYS A 17 3.68 -4.75 11.89
N LYS A 18 3.55 -4.65 10.56
CA LYS A 18 4.02 -5.67 9.62
C LYS A 18 5.55 -5.81 9.64
N ALA A 19 6.31 -4.73 9.78
CA ALA A 19 7.75 -4.79 9.92
C ALA A 19 8.21 -5.46 11.23
N ARG A 20 7.44 -5.31 12.32
CA ARG A 20 7.76 -5.91 13.62
C ARG A 20 7.60 -7.42 13.62
N SER A 21 6.62 -7.96 12.88
CA SER A 21 6.44 -9.41 12.71
C SER A 21 7.40 -10.05 11.72
N MET A 22 8.19 -9.27 10.98
CA MET A 22 9.16 -9.79 10.01
C MET A 22 10.54 -10.11 10.62
N PRO A 23 11.20 -11.19 10.15
CA PRO A 23 12.60 -11.45 10.45
C PRO A 23 13.52 -10.37 9.86
N ARG A 24 14.75 -10.25 10.36
CA ARG A 24 15.72 -9.27 9.85
C ARG A 24 16.03 -9.57 8.39
N GLY A 25 15.94 -8.54 7.54
CA GLY A 25 16.19 -8.68 6.10
C GLY A 25 15.70 -7.48 5.29
N ARG A 26 15.88 -7.55 3.97
CA ARG A 26 15.55 -6.47 3.03
C ARG A 26 14.07 -6.06 3.10
N MET A 27 13.16 -7.04 3.19
CA MET A 27 11.72 -6.79 3.24
C MET A 27 11.29 -6.03 4.51
N LYS A 28 11.91 -6.35 5.65
CA LYS A 28 11.71 -5.62 6.91
C LYS A 28 12.18 -4.18 6.80
N HIS A 29 13.34 -3.96 6.19
CA HIS A 29 13.87 -2.62 5.96
C HIS A 29 12.93 -1.79 5.09
N LEU A 30 12.43 -2.36 3.99
CA LEU A 30 11.46 -1.69 3.12
C LEU A 30 10.15 -1.32 3.86
N GLN A 31 9.63 -2.22 4.70
CA GLN A 31 8.43 -1.90 5.50
C GLN A 31 8.69 -0.82 6.56
N LEU A 32 9.88 -0.78 7.15
CA LEU A 32 10.27 0.31 8.05
C LEU A 32 10.39 1.64 7.31
N VAL A 33 10.96 1.65 6.10
CA VAL A 33 11.07 2.84 5.26
C VAL A 33 9.67 3.32 4.85
N ALA A 34 8.79 2.43 4.39
CA ALA A 34 7.40 2.75 4.06
C ALA A 34 6.65 3.34 5.28
N GLY A 35 6.77 2.72 6.45
CA GLY A 35 6.18 3.23 7.69
C GLY A 35 6.70 4.62 8.10
N ARG A 36 7.99 4.90 7.86
CA ARG A 36 8.58 6.23 8.09
C ARG A 36 8.06 7.27 7.10
N ILE A 37 7.94 6.93 5.81
CA ILE A 37 7.38 7.81 4.77
C ILE A 37 5.95 8.19 5.14
N TYR A 38 5.09 7.23 5.48
CA TYR A 38 3.72 7.53 5.89
C TYR A 38 3.66 8.39 7.16
N ASN A 39 4.60 8.23 8.09
CA ASN A 39 4.68 9.10 9.27
C ASN A 39 5.09 10.54 8.94
N LEU A 40 5.92 10.75 7.91
CA LEU A 40 6.27 12.08 7.41
C LEU A 40 5.08 12.72 6.70
N LEU A 41 4.44 11.99 5.78
CA LEU A 41 3.21 12.45 5.10
C LEU A 41 2.09 12.77 6.09
N LYS A 42 1.94 11.98 7.15
CA LYS A 42 0.99 12.26 8.23
C LYS A 42 1.29 13.59 8.94
N LYS A 43 2.58 13.91 9.16
CA LYS A 43 2.97 15.17 9.79
C LYS A 43 2.70 16.33 8.84
N GLU A 44 3.07 16.23 7.58
CA GLU A 44 2.79 17.27 6.57
C GLU A 44 1.29 17.51 6.42
N ALA A 45 0.49 16.45 6.35
CA ALA A 45 -0.97 16.54 6.32
C ALA A 45 -1.59 17.13 7.60
N ALA A 46 -0.88 17.10 8.73
CA ALA A 46 -1.32 17.71 9.99
C ALA A 46 -1.01 19.21 10.09
N TYR A 47 -0.06 19.72 9.29
CA TYR A 47 0.46 21.10 9.42
C TYR A 47 0.01 22.05 8.30
N GLY A 48 -0.65 21.60 7.23
CA GLY A 48 -1.18 22.51 6.21
C GLY A 48 -2.43 21.98 5.50
N PRO A 49 -3.39 22.85 5.13
CA PRO A 49 -4.53 22.45 4.31
C PRO A 49 -4.01 21.99 2.95
N ASN A 50 -4.01 20.67 2.80
CA ASN A 50 -3.45 19.88 1.71
C ASN A 50 -4.31 20.00 0.44
N ILE A 51 -4.22 21.14 -0.25
CA ILE A 51 -4.91 21.33 -1.55
C ILE A 51 -3.97 20.98 -2.72
N GLN A 52 -2.65 21.04 -2.55
CA GLN A 52 -1.68 20.82 -3.65
C GLN A 52 -1.27 19.36 -3.91
N TYR A 53 -1.34 18.44 -2.94
CA TYR A 53 -0.85 17.07 -3.16
C TYR A 53 -1.89 16.14 -3.83
N LEU A 54 -3.13 16.59 -3.99
CA LEU A 54 -4.19 15.81 -4.65
C LEU A 54 -3.97 15.69 -6.16
N ASP A 55 -3.47 16.75 -6.80
CA ASP A 55 -3.21 16.73 -8.25
C ASP A 55 -1.93 15.95 -8.58
N ASP A 56 -0.91 16.05 -7.73
CA ASP A 56 0.30 15.23 -7.85
C ASP A 56 -0.02 13.75 -7.65
N PHE A 57 -0.89 13.42 -6.69
CA PHE A 57 -1.36 12.06 -6.46
C PHE A 57 -2.19 11.53 -7.65
N ARG A 58 -3.13 12.32 -8.19
CA ARG A 58 -3.90 11.94 -9.38
C ARG A 58 -3.00 11.71 -10.59
N SER A 59 -1.95 12.53 -10.73
CA SER A 59 -0.97 12.41 -11.80
C SER A 59 -0.13 11.14 -11.66
N ALA A 60 0.31 10.82 -10.43
CA ALA A 60 1.03 9.58 -10.14
C ALA A 60 0.16 8.33 -10.34
N GLN A 61 -1.10 8.36 -9.90
CA GLN A 61 -2.05 7.26 -10.08
C GLN A 61 -2.34 6.99 -11.57
N LYS A 62 -2.54 8.04 -12.37
CA LYS A 62 -2.75 7.91 -13.82
C LYS A 62 -1.54 7.31 -14.53
N LEU A 63 -0.33 7.61 -14.05
CA LEU A 63 0.90 7.02 -14.55
C LEU A 63 0.99 5.53 -14.19
N GLU A 64 0.69 5.18 -12.94
CA GLU A 64 0.64 3.79 -12.48
C GLU A 64 -0.37 2.95 -13.27
N ASP A 65 -1.60 3.45 -13.49
CA ASP A 65 -2.62 2.77 -14.30
C ASP A 65 -2.17 2.55 -15.75
N SER A 66 -1.39 3.47 -16.31
CA SER A 66 -0.84 3.35 -17.67
C SER A 66 0.26 2.28 -17.76
N LEU A 67 1.03 2.10 -16.70
CA LEU A 67 2.06 1.07 -16.60
C LEU A 67 1.43 -0.31 -16.37
N ASP A 68 0.39 -0.38 -15.55
CA ASP A 68 -0.34 -1.62 -15.28
C ASP A 68 -1.03 -2.13 -16.56
N ARG A 69 -1.74 -1.26 -17.30
CA ARG A 69 -2.33 -1.58 -18.61
C ARG A 69 -1.31 -2.02 -19.66
N ARG A 70 -0.11 -1.43 -19.67
CA ARG A 70 0.97 -1.83 -20.58
C ARG A 70 1.60 -3.17 -20.18
N SER A 71 1.56 -3.51 -18.89
CA SER A 71 2.07 -4.79 -18.39
C SER A 71 1.15 -5.96 -18.73
N THR A 72 -0.16 -5.71 -18.87
CA THR A 72 -1.16 -6.73 -19.26
C THR A 72 -1.04 -7.18 -20.72
N ASP A 73 -0.52 -6.34 -21.61
CA ASP A 73 -0.24 -6.71 -23.02
C ASP A 73 1.12 -7.42 -23.20
N GLY A 74 1.93 -7.53 -22.13
CA GLY A 74 3.33 -7.94 -22.22
C GLY A 74 3.76 -9.12 -21.34
N SER A 75 2.85 -9.84 -20.68
CA SER A 75 3.24 -11.02 -19.88
C SER A 75 2.23 -12.15 -19.99
N GLY A 76 2.62 -13.16 -20.77
CA GLY A 76 1.86 -14.37 -20.98
C GLY A 76 1.58 -15.13 -19.69
N ARG A 77 0.34 -15.62 -19.61
CA ARG A 77 -0.03 -16.96 -19.12
C ARG A 77 0.71 -17.44 -17.88
N LEU A 78 0.15 -17.18 -16.70
CA LEU A 78 0.20 -18.14 -15.59
C LEU A 78 -1.19 -18.27 -14.96
N THR A 79 -1.81 -19.40 -15.26
CA THR A 79 -3.03 -19.94 -14.65
C THR A 79 -2.91 -19.98 -13.13
N PRO A 80 -3.92 -19.53 -12.35
CA PRO A 80 -4.07 -19.97 -10.98
C PRO A 80 -4.74 -21.35 -11.03
N ALA A 81 -3.92 -22.40 -10.89
CA ALA A 81 -4.41 -23.73 -10.58
C ALA A 81 -5.13 -23.72 -9.22
N ALA A 82 -6.20 -24.50 -9.18
CA ALA A 82 -7.05 -24.76 -8.04
C ALA A 82 -6.31 -24.90 -6.69
N ARG A 83 -6.86 -24.24 -5.66
CA ARG A 83 -6.82 -24.77 -4.30
C ARG A 83 -8.24 -24.86 -3.76
N GLN A 84 -8.77 -26.07 -3.84
CA GLN A 84 -9.88 -26.55 -3.05
C GLN A 84 -9.55 -26.35 -1.56
N SER A 85 -10.42 -25.66 -0.81
CA SER A 85 -10.58 -25.95 0.61
C SER A 85 -12.04 -26.34 0.83
N SER A 86 -12.28 -27.64 0.69
CA SER A 86 -13.45 -28.28 1.26
C SER A 86 -13.26 -28.43 2.77
N ASN A 87 -14.39 -28.33 3.46
CA ASN A 87 -14.76 -28.99 4.72
C ASN A 87 -14.55 -28.32 6.09
N ARG A 88 -15.71 -28.15 6.74
CA ARG A 88 -16.12 -28.58 8.10
C ARG A 88 -15.78 -27.70 9.31
N GLU A 89 -16.85 -27.21 9.96
CA GLU A 89 -17.33 -27.49 11.35
C GLU A 89 -18.31 -26.36 11.75
N ALA A 90 -19.61 -26.58 11.97
CA ALA A 90 -20.30 -27.35 13.01
C ALA A 90 -20.23 -26.72 14.42
N ARG A 91 -21.06 -25.71 14.72
CA ARG A 91 -22.09 -25.71 15.78
C ARG A 91 -22.80 -24.36 15.88
#